data_AF-A0A2P2I4W4-F1
#
_entry.id   AF-A0A2P2I4W4-F1
#
_cell.length_a   1.000
_cell.length_b   1.000
_cell.length_c   1.000
_cell.angle_alpha   90.00
_cell.angle_beta   90.00
_cell.angle_gamma   90.00
#
_symmetry.space_group_name_H-M   'P 1'
#
loop_
_entity.id
_entity.type
_entity.pdbx_description
1 polymer ?
#
loop_
_entity_poly.entity_id
_entity_poly.type
_entity_poly.pdbx_seq_one_letter_code
_entity_poly.pdbx_strand_id
1 'polypeptide(L)'
;MIYTSSSYIPAIERRLQLATNNVSQWTTNHGFTISDDKTVAVHFNRQRGHTEPNIRINGRMIIFNQTATFLGMIFDQKLNWKPHIKSLKQSCMKRLSILRSISHTDWGADRVTMLRLYRALIRSELDYGSVIYASAKENVLKTLDPVHNAALRLCTGAFRSSPVPSIYAESGEPPLNVRRMQLSLQFFTHIELLPTSPTYETIHQRTPESQIAGTFAGMIHEICTDLQIININVLPIKFYDTP
;
A
#
# COMPACT_ATOMS: atom_id res chain seq x y z
N MET A 1 -2.43 -10.83 13.28
CA MET A 1 -3.62 -10.10 12.79
C MET A 1 -4.76 -11.08 12.71
N ILE A 2 -5.93 -10.75 13.26
CA ILE A 2 -7.14 -11.59 13.17
C ILE A 2 -8.14 -10.82 12.32
N TYR A 3 -8.73 -11.47 11.32
CA TYR A 3 -9.77 -10.86 10.49
C TYR A 3 -10.86 -11.88 10.17
N THR A 4 -12.07 -11.39 9.93
CA THR A 4 -13.18 -12.19 9.40
C THR A 4 -14.12 -11.28 8.61
N SER A 5 -14.89 -11.88 7.70
CA SER A 5 -15.91 -11.19 6.91
C SER A 5 -17.22 -11.97 6.95
N SER A 6 -18.34 -11.29 7.14
CA SER A 6 -19.68 -11.84 7.07
C SER A 6 -20.70 -10.72 6.86
N SER A 7 -21.88 -11.06 6.37
CA SER A 7 -23.05 -10.16 6.35
C SER A 7 -23.78 -10.09 7.70
N TYR A 8 -23.43 -10.95 8.67
CA TYR A 8 -24.14 -11.07 9.95
C TYR A 8 -23.21 -10.78 11.15
N ILE A 9 -23.45 -9.66 11.84
CA ILE A 9 -22.60 -9.18 12.95
C ILE A 9 -22.40 -10.21 14.07
N PRO A 10 -23.42 -10.93 14.56
CA PRO A 10 -23.21 -11.93 15.62
C PRO A 10 -22.29 -13.09 15.20
N ALA A 11 -22.26 -13.44 13.90
CA ALA A 11 -21.29 -14.42 13.40
C ALA A 11 -19.87 -13.86 13.39
N ILE A 12 -19.69 -12.57 13.05
CA ILE A 12 -18.40 -11.88 13.13
C ILE A 12 -17.91 -11.86 14.57
N GLU A 13 -18.77 -11.42 15.51
CA GLU A 13 -18.46 -11.35 16.93
C GLU A 13 -18.03 -12.70 17.48
N ARG A 14 -18.81 -13.76 17.24
CA ARG A 14 -18.48 -15.12 17.69
C ARG A 14 -17.14 -15.58 17.14
N ARG A 15 -16.88 -15.42 15.84
CA ARG A 15 -15.64 -15.88 15.19
C ARG A 15 -14.43 -15.11 15.72
N LEU A 16 -14.53 -13.79 15.84
CA LEU A 16 -13.45 -12.95 16.37
C LEU A 16 -13.20 -13.26 17.84
N GLN A 17 -14.24 -13.41 18.66
CA GLN A 17 -14.08 -13.73 20.08
C GLN A 17 -13.42 -15.08 20.28
N LEU A 18 -13.81 -16.12 19.52
CA LEU A 18 -13.16 -17.44 19.58
C LEU A 18 -11.69 -17.35 19.19
N ALA A 19 -11.37 -16.70 18.08
CA ALA A 19 -9.98 -16.53 17.63
C ALA A 19 -9.15 -15.74 18.66
N THR A 20 -9.74 -14.70 19.23
CA THR A 20 -9.12 -13.84 20.24
C THR A 20 -8.85 -14.60 21.54
N ASN A 21 -9.81 -15.43 21.99
CA ASN A 21 -9.64 -16.31 23.15
C ASN A 21 -8.50 -17.31 22.92
N ASN A 22 -8.45 -17.94 21.75
CA ASN A 22 -7.40 -18.91 21.42
C ASN A 22 -6.02 -18.23 21.40
N VAL A 23 -5.90 -17.02 20.85
CA VAL A 23 -4.65 -16.25 20.83
C VAL A 23 -4.26 -15.81 22.24
N SER A 24 -5.21 -15.33 23.06
CA SER A 24 -4.94 -14.97 24.46
C SER A 24 -4.46 -16.18 25.28
N GLN A 25 -5.11 -17.34 25.13
CA GLN A 25 -4.69 -18.57 25.79
C GLN A 25 -3.31 -19.01 25.32
N TRP A 26 -3.06 -19.01 24.00
CA TRP A 26 -1.75 -19.39 23.45
C TRP A 26 -0.64 -18.46 23.96
N THR A 27 -0.85 -17.14 23.92
CA THR A 27 0.14 -16.17 24.42
C THR A 27 0.45 -16.37 25.90
N THR A 28 -0.58 -16.56 26.73
CA THR A 28 -0.43 -16.83 28.17
C THR A 28 0.37 -18.11 28.41
N ASN A 29 0.05 -19.20 27.69
CA ASN A 29 0.76 -20.47 27.81
C ASN A 29 2.24 -20.39 27.39
N HIS A 30 2.61 -19.41 26.57
CA HIS A 30 3.98 -19.20 26.09
C HIS A 30 4.68 -18.02 26.80
N GLY A 31 4.10 -17.50 27.89
CA GLY A 31 4.72 -16.43 28.70
C GLY A 31 4.66 -15.04 28.08
N PHE A 32 3.82 -14.81 27.06
CA PHE A 32 3.59 -13.51 26.46
C PHE A 32 2.34 -12.82 27.02
N THR A 33 2.38 -11.50 27.11
CA THR A 33 1.23 -10.67 27.52
C THR A 33 0.79 -9.77 26.38
N ILE A 34 -0.50 -9.77 26.07
CA ILE A 34 -1.10 -8.88 25.07
C ILE A 34 -1.22 -7.48 25.68
N SER A 35 -0.77 -6.47 24.93
CA SER A 35 -0.96 -5.06 25.32
C SER A 35 -2.33 -4.59 24.87
N ASP A 36 -3.22 -4.36 25.83
CA ASP A 36 -4.56 -3.84 25.55
C ASP A 36 -4.50 -2.48 24.85
N ASP A 37 -3.63 -1.57 25.30
CA ASP A 37 -3.47 -0.22 24.75
C ASP A 37 -3.02 -0.19 23.29
N LYS A 38 -2.24 -1.20 22.86
CA LYS A 38 -1.78 -1.34 21.47
C LYS A 38 -2.78 -2.12 20.60
N THR A 39 -3.77 -2.75 21.22
CA THR A 39 -4.74 -3.58 20.50
C THR A 39 -5.90 -2.73 20.02
N VAL A 40 -6.03 -2.60 18.71
CA VAL A 40 -7.06 -1.79 18.05
C VAL A 40 -7.86 -2.66 17.10
N ALA A 41 -9.18 -2.48 17.06
CA ALA A 41 -10.04 -3.06 16.04
C ALA A 41 -10.50 -1.99 15.04
N VAL A 42 -10.70 -2.40 13.79
CA VAL A 42 -11.36 -1.58 12.77
C VAL A 42 -12.42 -2.44 12.11
N HIS A 43 -13.65 -1.96 12.10
CA HIS A 43 -14.74 -2.60 11.38
C HIS A 43 -14.82 -1.99 9.97
N PHE A 44 -14.40 -2.76 8.96
CA PHE A 44 -14.44 -2.31 7.56
C PHE A 44 -15.84 -2.43 6.97
N ASN A 45 -16.51 -1.31 6.77
CA ASN A 45 -17.84 -1.26 6.16
C ASN A 45 -18.09 0.11 5.50
N ARG A 46 -18.76 0.09 4.34
CA ARG A 46 -19.08 1.29 3.56
C ARG A 46 -20.46 1.87 3.88
N GLN A 47 -21.33 1.08 4.54
CA GLN A 47 -22.67 1.50 4.97
C GLN A 47 -22.59 2.47 6.14
N ARG A 48 -23.61 3.34 6.27
CA ARG A 48 -23.72 4.29 7.39
C ARG A 48 -24.47 3.63 8.55
N GLY A 49 -24.09 3.96 9.79
CA GLY A 49 -24.84 3.57 10.99
C GLY A 49 -24.80 2.08 11.32
N HIS A 50 -23.73 1.37 10.94
CA HIS A 50 -23.55 -0.02 11.34
C HIS A 50 -23.22 -0.12 12.84
N THR A 51 -23.56 -1.26 13.44
CA THR A 51 -23.10 -1.61 14.78
C THR A 51 -21.74 -2.30 14.73
N GLU A 52 -20.96 -2.14 15.79
CA GLU A 52 -19.68 -2.82 15.96
C GLU A 52 -19.87 -4.05 16.85
N PRO A 53 -19.15 -5.16 16.59
CA PRO A 53 -19.23 -6.35 17.42
C PRO A 53 -18.58 -6.10 18.79
N ASN A 54 -19.11 -6.73 19.83
CA ASN A 54 -18.58 -6.62 21.19
C ASN A 54 -17.48 -7.66 21.39
N ILE A 55 -16.22 -7.25 21.26
CA ILE A 55 -15.06 -8.13 21.40
C ILE A 55 -14.31 -7.79 22.68
N ARG A 56 -13.93 -8.81 23.45
CA ARG A 56 -13.15 -8.68 24.67
C ARG A 56 -11.83 -9.44 24.61
N ILE A 57 -10.77 -8.82 25.12
CA ILE A 57 -9.47 -9.44 25.40
C ILE A 57 -9.23 -9.33 26.89
N ASN A 58 -8.92 -10.44 27.56
CA ASN A 58 -8.60 -10.47 28.99
C ASN A 58 -9.68 -9.77 29.86
N GLY A 59 -10.95 -9.90 29.47
CA GLY A 59 -12.10 -9.26 30.15
C GLY A 59 -12.33 -7.79 29.80
N ARG A 60 -11.44 -7.14 29.05
CA ARG A 60 -11.58 -5.74 28.61
C ARG A 60 -12.10 -5.64 27.19
N MET A 61 -12.94 -4.64 26.93
CA MET A 61 -13.49 -4.41 25.59
C MET A 61 -12.44 -3.79 24.67
N ILE A 62 -12.32 -4.31 23.45
CA ILE A 62 -11.44 -3.72 22.43
C ILE A 62 -12.12 -2.46 21.87
N ILE A 63 -11.35 -1.38 21.77
CA ILE A 63 -11.82 -0.13 21.17
C ILE A 63 -11.79 -0.26 19.64
N PHE A 64 -12.91 0.09 19.02
CA PHE A 64 -13.01 0.24 17.57
C PHE A 64 -12.64 1.67 17.17
N ASN A 65 -11.66 1.78 16.28
CA ASN A 65 -11.23 3.04 15.71
C ASN A 65 -11.63 3.13 14.24
N GLN A 66 -11.74 4.36 13.74
CA GLN A 66 -11.97 4.60 12.31
C GLN A 66 -10.75 4.27 11.45
N THR A 67 -9.56 4.22 12.06
CA THR A 67 -8.31 3.89 11.40
C THR A 67 -7.46 2.93 12.26
N ALA A 68 -6.65 2.10 11.60
CA ALA A 68 -5.58 1.34 12.23
C ALA A 68 -4.32 1.39 11.39
N THR A 69 -3.17 1.43 12.06
CA THR A 69 -1.86 1.35 11.40
C THR A 69 -1.37 -0.09 11.47
N PHE A 70 -1.03 -0.67 10.32
CA PHE A 70 -0.42 -1.99 10.24
C PHE A 70 0.71 -1.96 9.22
N LEU A 71 1.92 -2.34 9.65
CA LEU A 71 3.14 -2.27 8.83
C LEU A 71 3.30 -0.90 8.14
N GLY A 72 3.17 0.20 8.90
CA GLY A 72 3.31 1.56 8.34
C GLY A 72 2.16 2.04 7.43
N MET A 73 1.19 1.18 7.11
CA MET A 73 0.02 1.51 6.30
C MET A 73 -1.16 1.88 7.18
N ILE A 74 -1.90 2.94 6.81
CA ILE A 74 -3.07 3.40 7.57
C ILE A 74 -4.34 2.93 6.87
N PHE A 75 -5.01 1.95 7.45
CA PHE A 75 -6.27 1.43 6.95
C PHE A 75 -7.41 2.23 7.56
N ASP A 76 -8.26 2.83 6.73
CA ASP A 76 -9.50 3.46 7.19
C ASP A 76 -10.68 2.50 7.05
N GLN A 77 -11.70 2.66 7.89
CA GLN A 77 -12.92 1.84 7.90
C GLN A 77 -13.59 1.70 6.51
N LYS A 78 -13.44 2.68 5.62
CA LYS A 78 -14.03 2.64 4.27
C LYS A 78 -13.05 2.19 3.19
N LEU A 79 -11.81 1.87 3.56
CA LEU A 79 -10.70 1.52 2.66
C LEU A 79 -10.56 2.50 1.48
N ASN A 80 -10.72 3.81 1.76
CA ASN A 80 -10.56 4.85 0.75
C ASN A 80 -9.14 5.43 0.68
N TRP A 81 -8.28 5.05 1.63
CA TRP A 81 -6.87 5.42 1.74
C TRP A 81 -6.59 6.91 1.92
N LYS A 82 -7.60 7.77 2.10
CA LYS A 82 -7.40 9.21 2.28
C LYS A 82 -6.49 9.53 3.48
N PRO A 83 -6.67 8.91 4.67
CA PRO A 83 -5.79 9.18 5.80
C PRO A 83 -4.35 8.75 5.51
N HIS A 84 -4.16 7.60 4.87
CA HIS A 84 -2.84 7.09 4.49
C HIS A 84 -2.16 8.02 3.49
N ILE A 85 -2.81 8.36 2.37
CA ILE A 85 -2.24 9.20 1.33
C ILE A 85 -1.93 10.61 1.85
N LYS A 86 -2.76 11.15 2.75
CA LYS A 86 -2.47 12.42 3.44
C LYS A 86 -1.19 12.33 4.28
N SER A 87 -1.07 11.27 5.09
CA SER A 87 0.12 11.04 5.93
C SER A 87 1.38 10.83 5.07
N LEU A 88 1.27 9.99 4.04
CA LEU A 88 2.34 9.72 3.07
C LEU A 88 2.81 11.02 2.40
N LYS A 89 1.89 11.84 1.89
CA LYS A 89 2.22 13.14 1.32
C LYS A 89 2.97 14.03 2.31
N GLN A 90 2.53 14.12 3.56
CA GLN A 90 3.20 14.93 4.59
C GLN A 90 4.61 14.42 4.87
N SER A 91 4.77 13.10 4.93
CA SER A 91 6.06 12.44 5.15
C SER A 91 7.03 12.73 3.99
N CYS A 92 6.58 12.57 2.75
CA CYS A 92 7.37 12.90 1.57
C CYS A 92 7.69 14.40 1.47
N MET A 93 6.80 15.30 1.90
CA MET A 93 7.06 16.74 1.95
C MET A 93 8.17 17.11 2.96
N LYS A 94 8.26 16.40 4.09
CA LYS A 94 9.38 16.57 5.03
C LYS A 94 10.70 16.16 4.37
N ARG A 95 10.73 15.02 3.68
CA ARG A 95 11.91 14.54 2.93
C ARG A 95 12.27 15.45 1.77
N LEU A 96 11.29 16.03 1.09
CA LEU A 96 11.53 17.05 0.06
C LEU A 96 12.20 18.30 0.65
N SER A 97 11.90 18.66 1.90
CA SER A 97 12.56 19.79 2.55
C SER A 97 14.04 19.49 2.85
N ILE A 98 14.36 18.25 3.22
CA ILE A 98 15.76 17.78 3.34
C ILE A 98 16.45 17.80 1.97
N LEU A 99 15.77 17.34 0.92
CA LEU A 99 16.32 17.37 -0.43
C LEU A 99 16.62 18.82 -0.88
N ARG A 100 15.73 19.78 -0.54
CA ARG A 100 15.93 21.22 -0.79
C ARG A 100 17.13 21.79 -0.05
N SER A 101 17.40 21.36 1.18
CA SER A 101 18.55 21.89 1.91
C SER A 101 19.88 21.45 1.30
N ILE A 102 19.91 20.40 0.49
CA ILE A 102 21.14 19.85 -0.12
C ILE A 102 21.29 20.30 -1.60
N SER A 103 20.26 20.93 -2.17
CA SER A 103 20.19 21.29 -3.59
C SER A 103 20.69 22.71 -3.92
N HIS A 104 21.58 23.28 -3.10
CA HIS A 104 22.10 24.63 -3.36
C HIS A 104 22.96 24.66 -4.62
N THR A 105 22.94 25.76 -5.38
CA THR A 105 23.66 25.86 -6.65
C THR A 105 25.17 25.96 -6.51
N ASP A 106 25.64 26.52 -5.39
CA ASP A 106 27.06 26.88 -5.23
C ASP A 106 27.87 25.79 -4.50
N TRP A 107 27.20 24.97 -3.68
CA TRP A 107 27.81 23.91 -2.87
C TRP A 107 26.99 22.61 -2.83
N GLY A 108 25.82 22.60 -3.47
CA GLY A 108 24.92 21.47 -3.41
C GLY A 108 25.36 20.29 -4.27
N ALA A 109 24.64 19.19 -4.11
CA ALA A 109 24.96 17.96 -4.79
C ALA A 109 24.71 18.04 -6.30
N ASP A 110 25.54 17.31 -7.06
CA ASP A 110 25.34 17.18 -8.49
C ASP A 110 24.01 16.46 -8.81
N ARG A 111 23.56 16.62 -10.05
CA ARG A 111 22.28 16.09 -10.53
C ARG A 111 22.12 14.59 -10.30
N VAL A 112 23.16 13.78 -10.51
CA VAL A 112 23.09 12.32 -10.35
C VAL A 112 22.89 11.98 -8.88
N THR A 113 23.64 12.63 -8.00
CA THR A 113 23.52 12.47 -6.55
C THR A 113 22.14 12.92 -6.06
N MET A 114 21.63 14.06 -6.54
CA MET A 114 20.28 14.54 -6.22
C MET A 114 19.19 13.54 -6.61
N LEU A 115 19.27 12.97 -7.81
CA LEU A 115 18.33 11.93 -8.24
C LEU A 115 18.44 10.66 -7.40
N ARG A 116 19.66 10.25 -6.99
CA ARG A 116 19.85 9.12 -6.06
C ARG A 116 19.19 9.38 -4.70
N LEU A 117 19.37 10.58 -4.14
CA LEU A 117 18.74 10.98 -2.88
C LEU A 117 17.21 11.01 -3.00
N TYR A 118 16.67 11.57 -4.09
CA TYR A 118 15.24 11.52 -4.37
C TYR A 118 14.71 10.07 -4.36
N ARG A 119 15.39 9.16 -5.06
CA ARG A 119 14.99 7.74 -5.13
C ARG A 119 15.03 7.07 -3.76
N ALA A 120 16.07 7.33 -2.99
CA ALA A 120 16.31 6.72 -1.68
C ALA A 120 15.36 7.25 -0.59
N LEU A 121 14.98 8.53 -0.65
CA LEU A 121 14.17 9.17 0.40
C LEU A 121 12.69 9.22 0.03
N ILE A 122 12.36 9.76 -1.15
CA ILE A 122 10.97 10.08 -1.52
C ILE A 122 10.37 8.93 -2.32
N ARG A 123 11.04 8.46 -3.37
CA ARG A 123 10.49 7.40 -4.22
C ARG A 123 10.31 6.09 -3.46
N SER A 124 11.28 5.71 -2.63
CA SER A 124 11.18 4.52 -1.77
C SER A 124 9.95 4.55 -0.86
N GLU A 125 9.59 5.72 -0.33
CA GLU A 125 8.41 5.90 0.52
C GLU A 125 7.10 5.85 -0.29
N LEU A 126 7.10 6.40 -1.51
CA LEU A 126 5.99 6.30 -2.46
C LEU A 126 5.84 4.90 -3.08
N ASP A 127 6.92 4.13 -3.18
CA ASP A 127 6.86 2.76 -3.67
C ASP A 127 6.36 1.81 -2.56
N TYR A 128 6.61 2.15 -1.29
CA TYR A 128 6.18 1.35 -0.15
C TYR A 128 4.65 1.26 -0.05
N GLY A 129 4.13 0.03 -0.12
CA GLY A 129 2.69 -0.22 0.00
C GLY A 129 1.87 0.26 -1.20
N SER A 130 2.51 0.67 -2.30
CA SER A 130 1.82 1.18 -3.48
C SER A 130 0.84 0.17 -4.08
N VAL A 131 1.20 -1.12 -4.04
CA VAL A 131 0.36 -2.25 -4.46
C VAL A 131 -0.97 -2.29 -3.69
N ILE A 132 -0.95 -1.89 -2.42
CA ILE A 132 -2.10 -1.94 -1.52
C ILE A 132 -2.97 -0.69 -1.72
N TYR A 133 -2.38 0.50 -1.57
CA TYR A 133 -3.13 1.75 -1.64
C TYR A 133 -3.49 2.17 -3.07
N ALA A 134 -2.95 1.52 -4.12
CA ALA A 134 -3.33 1.80 -5.51
C ALA A 134 -4.83 1.61 -5.78
N SER A 135 -5.53 0.88 -4.91
CA SER A 135 -7.00 0.76 -4.93
C SER A 135 -7.74 2.06 -4.58
N ALA A 136 -7.03 3.09 -4.12
CA ALA A 136 -7.60 4.41 -3.88
C ALA A 136 -8.10 5.06 -5.17
N LYS A 137 -9.05 6.00 -5.03
CA LYS A 137 -9.54 6.78 -6.17
C LYS A 137 -8.41 7.60 -6.79
N GLU A 138 -8.43 7.74 -8.11
CA GLU A 138 -7.41 8.44 -8.88
C GLU A 138 -7.19 9.90 -8.40
N ASN A 139 -8.26 10.60 -8.03
CA ASN A 139 -8.14 11.96 -7.49
C ASN A 139 -7.39 12.03 -6.15
N VAL A 140 -7.47 10.98 -5.32
CA VAL A 140 -6.71 10.87 -4.08
C VAL A 140 -5.25 10.57 -4.41
N LEU A 141 -4.98 9.62 -5.33
CA LEU A 141 -3.62 9.26 -5.74
C LEU A 141 -2.87 10.45 -6.37
N LYS A 142 -3.51 11.20 -7.26
CA LYS A 142 -2.95 12.41 -7.91
C LYS A 142 -2.51 13.50 -6.92
N THR A 143 -2.94 13.44 -5.66
CA THR A 143 -2.47 14.39 -4.64
C THR A 143 -1.00 14.21 -4.27
N LEU A 144 -0.39 13.07 -4.63
CA LEU A 144 1.04 12.76 -4.46
C LEU A 144 1.91 13.34 -5.59
N ASP A 145 1.38 13.47 -6.81
CA ASP A 145 2.13 13.93 -7.98
C ASP A 145 2.86 15.28 -7.77
N PRO A 146 2.29 16.29 -7.07
CA PRO A 146 3.01 17.52 -6.80
C PRO A 146 4.32 17.32 -6.02
N VAL A 147 4.39 16.34 -5.13
CA VAL A 147 5.62 16.07 -4.34
C VAL A 147 6.69 15.46 -5.24
N HIS A 148 6.30 14.49 -6.06
CA HIS A 148 7.15 13.87 -7.08
C HIS A 148 7.69 14.92 -8.06
N ASN A 149 6.81 15.71 -8.67
CA ASN A 149 7.18 16.73 -9.64
C ASN A 149 8.07 17.82 -9.05
N ALA A 150 7.79 18.25 -7.81
CA ALA A 150 8.62 19.23 -7.12
C ALA A 150 10.03 18.68 -6.82
N ALA A 151 10.13 17.41 -6.44
CA ALA A 151 11.41 16.76 -6.21
C ALA A 151 12.23 16.64 -7.49
N LEU A 152 11.61 16.23 -8.60
CA LEU A 152 12.31 16.09 -9.88
C LEU A 152 12.80 17.43 -10.41
N ARG A 153 11.98 18.49 -10.35
CA ARG A 153 12.42 19.85 -10.73
C ARG A 153 13.64 20.30 -9.95
N LEU A 154 13.64 20.00 -8.65
CA LEU A 154 14.76 20.32 -7.77
C LEU A 154 16.02 19.55 -8.16
N CYS A 155 15.89 18.25 -8.47
CA CYS A 155 17.01 17.41 -8.86
C CYS A 155 17.58 17.78 -10.24
N THR A 156 16.73 18.18 -11.19
CA THR A 156 17.17 18.54 -12.55
C THR A 156 17.53 20.01 -12.72
N GLY A 157 17.27 20.86 -11.71
CA GLY A 157 17.40 22.31 -11.84
C GLY A 157 16.37 22.95 -12.79
N ALA A 158 15.32 22.22 -13.16
CA ALA A 158 14.31 22.72 -14.10
C ALA A 158 13.49 23.87 -13.48
N PHE A 159 13.12 24.84 -14.33
CA PHE A 159 12.25 25.94 -13.91
C PHE A 159 10.91 25.43 -13.36
N ARG A 160 10.28 26.22 -12.50
CA ARG A 160 8.94 25.91 -11.95
C ARG A 160 7.88 25.80 -13.05
N SER A 161 8.07 26.48 -14.17
CA SER A 161 7.18 26.48 -15.35
C SER A 161 7.45 25.35 -16.35
N SER A 162 8.56 24.61 -16.23
CA SER A 162 8.89 23.54 -17.19
C SER A 162 7.76 22.51 -17.31
N PRO A 163 7.40 22.02 -18.50
CA PRO A 163 6.38 20.99 -18.64
C PRO A 163 6.75 19.70 -17.90
N VAL A 164 5.77 19.06 -17.25
CA VAL A 164 5.97 17.81 -16.49
C VAL A 164 6.52 16.66 -17.36
N PRO A 165 6.02 16.42 -18.60
CA PRO A 165 6.57 15.38 -19.46
C PRO A 165 8.06 15.56 -19.76
N SER A 166 8.51 16.81 -19.95
CA SER A 166 9.92 17.12 -20.17
C SER A 166 10.78 16.79 -18.94
N ILE A 167 10.24 17.00 -17.73
CA ILE A 167 10.96 16.67 -16.49
C ILE A 167 11.11 15.16 -16.31
N TYR A 168 10.07 14.39 -16.66
CA TYR A 168 10.15 12.93 -16.65
C TYR A 168 11.19 12.40 -17.64
N ALA A 169 11.16 12.90 -18.89
CA ALA A 169 12.13 12.54 -19.91
C ALA A 169 13.57 12.90 -19.48
N GLU A 170 13.76 14.11 -18.95
CA GLU A 170 15.07 14.57 -18.50
C GLU A 170 15.57 13.73 -17.32
N SER A 171 14.77 13.57 -16.26
CA SER A 171 15.17 12.84 -15.03
C SER A 171 15.27 11.31 -15.18
N GLY A 172 14.71 10.75 -16.25
CA GLY A 172 14.58 9.30 -16.42
C GLY A 172 13.60 8.66 -15.43
N GLU A 173 12.64 9.43 -14.90
CA GLU A 173 11.64 8.94 -13.94
C GLU A 173 10.25 8.86 -14.57
N PRO A 174 9.52 7.75 -14.41
CA PRO A 174 8.16 7.64 -14.90
C PRO A 174 7.17 8.48 -14.09
N PRO A 175 5.99 8.79 -14.66
CA PRO A 175 4.83 9.22 -13.88
C PRO A 175 4.49 8.23 -12.76
N LEU A 176 3.98 8.71 -11.62
CA LEU A 176 3.69 7.85 -10.47
C LEU A 176 2.62 6.78 -10.77
N ASN A 177 1.63 7.07 -11.60
CA ASN A 177 0.64 6.06 -12.00
C ASN A 177 1.28 4.90 -12.77
N VAL A 178 2.19 5.20 -13.71
CA VAL A 178 2.94 4.19 -14.46
C VAL A 178 3.86 3.39 -13.52
N ARG A 179 4.53 4.07 -12.57
CA ARG A 179 5.36 3.40 -11.56
C ARG A 179 4.55 2.43 -10.69
N ARG A 180 3.38 2.85 -10.21
CA ARG A 180 2.49 1.99 -9.42
C ARG A 180 2.01 0.78 -10.23
N MET A 181 1.64 1.00 -11.49
CA MET A 181 1.25 -0.07 -12.41
C MET A 181 2.37 -1.10 -12.58
N GLN A 182 3.60 -0.63 -12.81
CA GLN A 182 4.79 -1.49 -12.90
C GLN A 182 4.97 -2.34 -11.63
N LEU A 183 4.91 -1.72 -10.44
CA LEU A 183 5.06 -2.42 -9.16
C LEU A 183 3.94 -3.43 -8.90
N SER A 184 2.70 -3.10 -9.26
CA SER A 184 1.56 -4.01 -9.16
C SER A 184 1.74 -5.25 -10.04
N LEU A 185 2.20 -5.08 -11.28
CA LEU A 185 2.49 -6.19 -12.19
C LEU A 185 3.68 -7.04 -11.71
N GLN A 186 4.74 -6.42 -11.19
CA GLN A 186 5.86 -7.14 -10.58
C GLN A 186 5.41 -7.99 -9.39
N PHE A 187 4.54 -7.45 -8.55
CA PHE A 187 3.97 -8.19 -7.43
C PHE A 187 3.08 -9.35 -7.90
N PHE A 188 2.23 -9.11 -8.90
CA PHE A 188 1.37 -10.13 -9.48
C PHE A 188 2.18 -11.28 -10.09
N THR A 189 3.15 -10.99 -10.95
CA THR A 189 4.02 -12.00 -11.57
C THR A 189 4.82 -12.81 -10.54
N HIS A 190 5.25 -12.18 -9.44
CA HIS A 190 5.89 -12.89 -8.34
C HIS A 190 4.93 -13.86 -7.63
N ILE A 191 3.64 -13.52 -7.51
CA ILE A 191 2.62 -14.41 -6.93
C ILE A 191 2.33 -15.60 -7.85
N GLU A 192 2.25 -15.38 -9.16
CA GLU A 192 2.07 -16.46 -10.15
C GLU A 192 3.19 -17.51 -10.06
N LEU A 193 4.41 -17.10 -9.69
CA LEU A 193 5.55 -18.01 -9.46
C LEU A 193 5.47 -18.78 -8.13
N LEU A 194 4.57 -18.41 -7.22
CA LEU A 194 4.44 -18.96 -5.88
C LEU A 194 3.02 -19.49 -5.63
N PRO A 195 2.62 -20.59 -6.30
CA PRO A 195 1.27 -21.16 -6.17
C PRO A 195 0.94 -21.65 -4.74
N THR A 196 1.96 -21.90 -3.92
CA THR A 196 1.81 -22.29 -2.51
C THR A 196 1.49 -21.11 -1.58
N SER A 197 1.53 -19.87 -2.07
CA SER A 197 1.24 -18.69 -1.26
C SER A 197 -0.26 -18.57 -0.99
N PRO A 198 -0.69 -18.26 0.24
CA PRO A 198 -2.09 -17.95 0.54
C PRO A 198 -2.64 -16.77 -0.31
N THR A 199 -1.75 -15.89 -0.78
CA THR A 199 -2.13 -14.76 -1.64
C THR A 199 -2.53 -15.22 -3.04
N TYR A 200 -1.91 -16.29 -3.57
CA TYR A 200 -2.24 -16.86 -4.87
C TYR A 200 -3.70 -17.30 -4.89
N GLU A 201 -4.10 -18.14 -3.91
CA GLU A 201 -5.48 -18.57 -3.73
C GLU A 201 -6.46 -17.39 -3.65
N THR A 202 -6.12 -16.37 -2.87
CA THR A 202 -7.00 -15.20 -2.68
C THR A 202 -7.24 -14.41 -3.97
N ILE A 203 -6.25 -14.38 -4.88
CA ILE A 203 -6.35 -13.68 -6.17
C ILE A 203 -7.15 -14.51 -7.18
N HIS A 204 -6.90 -15.81 -7.28
CA HIS A 204 -7.55 -16.69 -8.27
C HIS A 204 -8.94 -17.20 -7.87
N GLN A 205 -9.26 -17.28 -6.58
CA GLN A 205 -10.58 -17.74 -6.12
C GLN A 205 -11.72 -16.74 -6.40
N ARG A 206 -11.42 -15.49 -6.78
CA ARG A 206 -12.43 -14.51 -7.19
C ARG A 206 -12.78 -14.71 -8.66
N THR A 207 -14.00 -15.18 -8.93
CA THR A 207 -14.54 -15.38 -10.28
C THR A 207 -14.51 -14.08 -11.12
N PRO A 208 -14.40 -14.15 -12.46
CA PRO A 208 -14.40 -12.99 -13.34
C PRO A 208 -15.60 -12.05 -13.13
N GLU A 209 -16.78 -12.62 -12.84
CA GLU A 209 -18.03 -11.88 -12.59
C GLU A 209 -18.06 -11.14 -11.24
N SER A 210 -17.15 -11.50 -10.31
CA SER A 210 -17.02 -10.91 -8.98
C SER A 210 -15.78 -10.03 -8.81
N GLN A 211 -15.10 -9.67 -9.91
CA GLN A 211 -14.04 -8.67 -9.90
C GLN A 211 -14.64 -7.29 -9.60
N ILE A 212 -14.83 -7.00 -8.33
CA ILE A 212 -15.31 -5.72 -7.85
C ILE A 212 -14.25 -4.67 -8.18
N ALA A 213 -14.64 -3.65 -8.95
CA ALA A 213 -13.84 -2.46 -9.21
C ALA A 213 -13.24 -1.91 -7.90
N GLY A 214 -11.93 -1.69 -7.90
CA GLY A 214 -11.18 -1.25 -6.71
C GLY A 214 -10.59 -2.37 -5.84
N THR A 215 -10.59 -3.63 -6.30
CA THR A 215 -9.75 -4.69 -5.72
C THR A 215 -8.41 -4.80 -6.45
N PHE A 216 -7.39 -5.39 -5.81
CA PHE A 216 -6.10 -5.63 -6.47
C PHE A 216 -6.24 -6.50 -7.73
N ALA A 217 -6.97 -7.62 -7.64
CA ALA A 217 -7.19 -8.51 -8.79
C ALA A 217 -7.93 -7.80 -9.94
N GLY A 218 -8.98 -7.01 -9.64
CA GLY A 218 -9.68 -6.21 -10.66
C GLY A 218 -8.77 -5.16 -11.30
N MET A 219 -7.94 -4.48 -10.51
CA MET A 219 -6.96 -3.52 -11.04
C MET A 219 -5.93 -4.19 -11.95
N ILE A 220 -5.41 -5.36 -11.58
CA ILE A 220 -4.49 -6.12 -12.44
C ILE A 220 -5.19 -6.53 -13.74
N HIS A 221 -6.43 -6.99 -13.66
CA HIS A 221 -7.20 -7.36 -14.85
C HIS A 221 -7.42 -6.18 -15.78
N GLU A 222 -7.78 -5.01 -15.25
CA GLU A 222 -7.88 -3.74 -16.01
C GLU A 222 -6.54 -3.40 -16.67
N ILE A 223 -5.44 -3.41 -15.92
CA ILE A 223 -4.09 -3.13 -16.44
C ILE A 223 -3.72 -4.11 -17.57
N CYS A 224 -3.92 -5.41 -17.38
CA CYS A 224 -3.61 -6.42 -18.38
C CYS A 224 -4.46 -6.26 -19.64
N THR A 225 -5.73 -5.89 -19.48
CA THR A 225 -6.66 -5.63 -20.58
C THR A 225 -6.20 -4.40 -21.38
N ASP A 226 -5.87 -3.30 -20.70
CA ASP A 226 -5.39 -2.07 -21.32
C ASP A 226 -4.07 -2.29 -22.09
N LEU A 227 -3.21 -3.16 -21.58
CA LEU A 227 -1.93 -3.51 -22.19
C LEU A 227 -2.03 -4.66 -23.22
N GLN A 228 -3.23 -5.19 -23.48
CA GLN A 228 -3.47 -6.32 -24.39
C GLN A 228 -2.66 -7.58 -24.02
N ILE A 229 -2.44 -7.81 -22.72
CA ILE A 229 -1.75 -8.97 -22.19
C ILE A 229 -2.77 -10.08 -21.96
N ILE A 230 -2.97 -10.91 -22.98
CA ILE A 230 -4.04 -11.94 -23.01
C ILE A 230 -3.64 -13.24 -22.30
N ASN A 231 -2.33 -13.54 -22.21
CA ASN A 231 -1.80 -14.73 -21.55
C ASN A 231 -0.48 -14.40 -20.84
N ILE A 232 -0.53 -14.21 -19.52
CA ILE A 232 0.68 -14.06 -18.72
C ILE A 232 1.24 -15.45 -18.47
N ASN A 233 2.24 -15.85 -19.26
CA ASN A 233 3.07 -17.02 -18.94
C ASN A 233 4.29 -16.52 -18.15
N VAL A 234 4.27 -16.67 -16.83
CA VAL A 234 5.44 -16.30 -16.01
C VAL A 234 6.44 -17.43 -16.07
N LEU A 235 7.48 -17.25 -16.89
CA LEU A 235 8.56 -18.21 -16.98
C LEU A 235 9.37 -18.17 -15.67
N PRO A 236 9.63 -19.32 -15.02
CA PRO A 236 10.51 -19.36 -13.88
C PRO A 236 11.90 -18.90 -14.35
N ILE A 237 12.50 -17.97 -13.62
CA ILE A 237 13.90 -17.64 -13.81
C ILE A 237 14.66 -18.91 -13.41
N LYS A 238 15.18 -19.64 -14.40
CA LYS A 238 16.18 -20.67 -14.14
C LYS A 238 17.37 -19.94 -13.54
N PHE A 239 17.52 -20.00 -12.22
CA PHE A 239 18.82 -19.73 -11.63
C PHE A 239 19.74 -20.76 -12.28
N TYR A 240 20.67 -20.30 -13.12
CA TYR A 240 21.69 -21.19 -13.65
C TYR A 240 22.35 -21.83 -12.43
N ASP A 241 22.26 -23.16 -12.32
CA ASP A 241 23.12 -23.91 -11.42
C ASP A 241 24.54 -23.51 -11.83
N THR A 242 25.17 -22.71 -10.96
CA THR A 242 26.56 -22.32 -11.17
C THR A 242 27.38 -23.59 -10.97
N PRO A 243 28.20 -23.98 -11.95
CA PRO A 243 28.96 -25.24 -11.90
C PRO A 243 29.96 -25.28 -10.76
#